data_AF-A0A940KK77-F1
#
_entry.id   AF-A0A940KK77-F1
#
_cell.length_a   1.000
_cell.length_b   1.000
_cell.length_c   1.000
_cell.angle_alpha   90.00
_cell.angle_beta   90.00
_cell.angle_gamma   90.00
#
_symmetry.space_group_name_H-M   'P 1'
#
loop_
_entity.id
_entity.type
_entity.pdbx_description
1 polymer ?
#
loop_
_entity_poly.entity_id
_entity_poly.type
_entity_poly.pdbx_seq_one_letter_code
_entity_poly.pdbx_strand_id
1 'polypeptide(L)'
;MNYKENPIWKKLESCSFDSQGSTVRFHEMLARRGKWSTDFTTEVIEDYRKFLFLAATTKEILIPPPAVDLAWDINIHYFKSDWNELSKDIQLLKLRRIIPDSEDNKEPQWSYDNYNRTLELYHNIFHSWPDGRIWPTPREWFHPEIWIRGKSGKSLIRIPVKPIYVLLIFWAFASPLYTSFKWSLIPMGLVPALMVANGKLYGVRRYTWDGNGVTYYE
;
A
#
# COMPACT_ATOMS: atom_id res chain seq x y z
N MET A 1 -15.40 29.10 -3.02
CA MET A 1 -16.62 28.25 -2.91
C MET A 1 -16.55 27.58 -1.56
N ASN A 2 -17.57 27.70 -0.71
CA ASN A 2 -17.54 27.03 0.59
C ASN A 2 -17.72 25.52 0.38
N TYR A 3 -16.65 24.75 0.54
CA TYR A 3 -16.69 23.29 0.31
C TYR A 3 -17.70 22.60 1.23
N LYS A 4 -17.99 23.16 2.41
CA LYS A 4 -18.96 22.59 3.38
C LYS A 4 -20.39 22.59 2.87
N GLU A 5 -20.73 23.48 1.94
CA GLU A 5 -22.07 23.54 1.33
C GLU A 5 -22.22 22.57 0.16
N ASN A 6 -21.11 22.00 -0.32
CA ASN A 6 -21.13 21.08 -1.46
C ASN A 6 -21.86 19.77 -1.09
N PRO A 7 -22.80 19.28 -1.93
CA PRO A 7 -23.50 18.02 -1.68
C PRO A 7 -22.59 16.81 -1.46
N ILE A 8 -21.45 16.77 -2.17
CA ILE A 8 -20.44 15.70 -2.03
C ILE A 8 -19.81 15.75 -0.63
N TRP A 9 -19.48 16.95 -0.13
CA TRP A 9 -18.93 17.09 1.23
C TRP A 9 -19.93 16.62 2.28
N LYS A 10 -21.20 17.03 2.18
CA LYS A 10 -22.25 16.60 3.11
C LYS A 10 -22.43 15.08 3.12
N LYS A 11 -22.38 14.44 1.95
CA LYS A 11 -22.44 12.98 1.83
C LYS A 11 -21.24 12.32 2.51
N LEU A 12 -20.03 12.84 2.25
CA LEU A 12 -18.79 12.38 2.88
C LEU A 12 -18.79 12.54 4.41
N GLU A 13 -19.32 13.65 4.91
CA GLU A 13 -19.43 13.96 6.34
C GLU A 13 -20.44 13.03 7.04
N SER A 14 -21.55 12.72 6.38
CA SER A 14 -22.56 11.77 6.88
C SER A 14 -22.12 10.30 6.79
N CYS A 15 -21.08 10.01 6.02
CA CYS A 15 -20.58 8.65 5.85
C CYS A 15 -19.74 8.25 7.07
N SER A 16 -20.26 7.31 7.85
CA SER A 16 -19.47 6.62 8.87
C SER A 16 -18.60 5.56 8.19
N PHE A 17 -17.29 5.63 8.38
CA PHE A 17 -16.38 4.56 7.95
C PHE A 17 -16.46 3.32 8.86
N ASP A 18 -17.02 3.48 10.06
CA ASP A 18 -17.31 2.37 10.96
C ASP A 18 -18.71 1.85 10.64
N SER A 19 -18.78 0.71 9.96
CA SER A 19 -20.06 0.06 9.65
C SER A 19 -20.69 -0.51 10.93
N GLN A 20 -22.01 -0.36 11.06
CA GLN A 20 -22.76 -0.93 12.19
C GLN A 20 -22.83 -2.45 12.02
N GLY A 21 -21.86 -3.18 12.57
CA GLY A 21 -21.85 -4.64 12.60
C GLY A 21 -20.51 -5.32 12.37
N SER A 22 -19.45 -4.59 12.00
CA SER A 22 -18.11 -5.18 11.86
C SER A 22 -17.47 -5.43 13.23
N THR A 23 -16.91 -6.63 13.44
CA THR A 23 -16.14 -6.99 14.65
C THR A 23 -14.91 -6.11 14.88
N VAL A 24 -14.38 -5.48 13.82
CA VAL A 24 -13.27 -4.53 13.86
C VAL A 24 -13.69 -3.26 13.14
N ARG A 25 -13.61 -2.13 13.84
CA ARG A 25 -13.93 -0.81 13.28
C ARG A 25 -12.81 -0.30 12.38
N PHE A 26 -13.15 0.51 11.37
CA PHE A 26 -12.17 1.10 10.46
C PHE A 26 -11.15 1.93 11.23
N HIS A 27 -11.62 2.72 12.18
CA HIS A 27 -10.77 3.50 13.07
C HIS A 27 -9.75 2.63 13.80
N GLU A 28 -10.19 1.55 14.46
CA GLU A 28 -9.32 0.64 15.21
C GLU A 28 -8.29 -0.05 14.31
N MET A 29 -8.70 -0.48 13.11
CA MET A 29 -7.78 -1.09 12.16
C MET A 29 -6.75 -0.09 11.65
N LEU A 30 -7.16 1.15 11.37
CA LEU A 30 -6.28 2.22 10.93
C LEU A 30 -5.27 2.58 12.01
N ALA A 31 -5.72 2.79 13.25
CA ALA A 31 -4.85 3.06 14.40
C ALA A 31 -3.82 1.95 14.59
N ARG A 32 -4.24 0.68 14.50
CA ARG A 32 -3.35 -0.48 14.64
C ARG A 32 -2.35 -0.60 13.50
N ARG A 33 -2.76 -0.39 12.25
CA ARG A 33 -1.85 -0.47 11.09
C ARG A 33 -0.88 0.70 11.03
N GLY A 34 -1.35 1.90 11.33
CA GLY A 34 -0.53 3.10 11.40
C GLY A 34 0.36 3.15 12.64
N LYS A 35 0.03 2.38 13.69
CA LYS A 35 0.61 2.49 15.04
C LYS A 35 0.42 3.88 15.63
N TRP A 36 -0.79 4.40 15.46
CA TRP A 36 -1.14 5.77 15.81
C TRP A 36 -1.96 5.85 17.09
N SER A 37 -1.93 7.02 17.73
CA SER A 37 -2.92 7.34 18.77
C SER A 37 -4.31 7.46 18.16
N THR A 38 -5.33 7.35 19.01
CA THR A 38 -6.74 7.57 18.62
C THR A 38 -6.94 8.95 18.01
N ASP A 39 -6.30 9.97 18.58
CA ASP A 39 -6.42 11.36 18.13
C ASP A 39 -5.81 11.55 16.74
N PHE A 40 -4.57 11.08 16.53
CA PHE A 40 -3.92 11.18 15.23
C PHE A 40 -4.68 10.37 14.16
N THR A 41 -5.21 9.20 14.53
CA THR A 41 -6.06 8.40 13.63
C THR A 41 -7.30 9.19 13.20
N THR A 42 -7.92 9.93 14.12
CA THR A 42 -9.09 10.77 13.83
C THR A 42 -8.72 11.90 12.87
N GLU A 43 -7.59 12.57 13.09
CA GLU A 43 -7.08 13.61 12.18
C GLU A 43 -6.81 13.05 10.78
N VAL A 44 -6.23 11.84 10.66
CA VAL A 44 -5.99 11.17 9.38
C VAL A 44 -7.29 10.82 8.67
N ILE A 45 -8.32 10.38 9.39
CA ILE A 45 -9.63 10.07 8.81
C ILE A 45 -10.29 11.34 8.24
N GLU A 46 -10.19 12.47 8.94
CA GLU A 46 -10.68 13.75 8.43
C GLU A 46 -9.94 14.18 7.16
N ASP A 47 -8.63 14.05 7.11
CA ASP A 47 -7.84 14.39 5.93
C ASP A 47 -8.03 13.38 4.78
N TYR A 48 -8.31 12.11 5.09
CA TYR A 48 -8.76 11.15 4.10
C TYR A 48 -10.10 11.58 3.49
N ARG A 49 -11.07 12.03 4.30
CA ARG A 49 -12.33 12.58 3.80
C ARG A 49 -12.12 13.79 2.88
N LYS A 50 -11.22 14.70 3.26
CA LYS A 50 -10.83 15.83 2.40
C LYS A 50 -10.19 15.38 1.09
N PHE A 51 -9.32 14.37 1.13
CA PHE A 51 -8.73 13.80 -0.07
C PHE A 51 -9.78 13.19 -1.02
N LEU A 52 -10.79 12.51 -0.48
CA LEU A 52 -11.92 12.02 -1.26
C LEU A 52 -12.72 13.15 -1.91
N PHE A 53 -12.91 14.26 -1.18
CA PHE A 53 -13.56 15.44 -1.73
C PHE A 53 -12.76 16.04 -2.89
N LEU A 54 -11.44 16.14 -2.77
CA LEU A 54 -10.58 16.55 -3.88
C LEU A 54 -10.81 15.63 -5.08
N ALA A 55 -10.68 14.31 -4.88
CA ALA A 55 -10.85 13.30 -5.92
C ALA A 55 -12.19 13.38 -6.66
N ALA A 56 -13.25 13.77 -5.95
CA ALA A 56 -14.60 13.90 -6.50
C ALA A 56 -14.82 15.19 -7.30
N THR A 57 -14.08 16.26 -6.97
CA THR A 57 -14.35 17.62 -7.48
C THR A 57 -13.34 18.10 -8.52
N THR A 58 -12.17 17.46 -8.62
CA THR A 58 -11.16 17.78 -9.64
C THR A 58 -11.09 16.72 -10.74
N LYS A 59 -10.60 17.14 -11.91
CA LYS A 59 -10.28 16.24 -13.04
C LYS A 59 -8.79 15.85 -13.07
N GLU A 60 -8.00 16.36 -12.15
CA GLU A 60 -6.56 16.13 -12.07
C GLU A 60 -6.24 14.77 -11.43
N ILE A 61 -5.03 14.27 -11.69
CA ILE A 61 -4.52 13.06 -11.04
C ILE A 61 -4.02 13.45 -9.65
N LEU A 62 -4.48 12.74 -8.63
CA LEU A 62 -4.12 13.03 -7.24
C LEU A 62 -3.21 11.95 -6.68
N ILE A 63 -2.24 12.39 -5.89
CA ILE A 63 -1.33 11.52 -5.12
C ILE A 63 -1.61 11.75 -3.64
N PRO A 64 -2.05 10.73 -2.89
CA PRO A 64 -2.23 10.84 -1.46
C PRO A 64 -0.89 10.87 -0.72
N PRO A 65 -0.83 11.53 0.46
CA PRO A 65 0.26 11.36 1.40
C PRO A 65 0.17 9.97 2.06
N PRO A 66 1.19 9.49 2.78
CA PRO A 66 1.26 8.10 3.27
C PRO A 66 0.12 7.72 4.19
N ALA A 67 -0.21 8.60 5.14
CA ALA A 67 -1.21 8.33 6.14
C ALA A 67 -2.60 8.19 5.50
N VAL A 68 -2.89 9.05 4.52
CA VAL A 68 -4.12 9.02 3.72
C VAL A 68 -4.13 7.84 2.77
N ASP A 69 -3.00 7.46 2.17
CA ASP A 69 -2.86 6.27 1.32
C ASP A 69 -3.16 4.99 2.11
N LEU A 70 -2.70 4.90 3.36
CA LEU A 70 -3.01 3.79 4.25
C LEU A 70 -4.51 3.72 4.56
N ALA A 71 -5.14 4.86 4.85
CA ALA A 71 -6.59 4.92 5.07
C ALA A 71 -7.36 4.47 3.81
N TRP A 72 -6.93 4.94 2.63
CA TRP A 72 -7.50 4.55 1.35
C TRP A 72 -7.34 3.05 1.07
N ASP A 73 -6.16 2.49 1.31
CA ASP A 73 -5.87 1.06 1.15
C ASP A 73 -6.77 0.21 2.05
N ILE A 74 -6.87 0.55 3.34
CA ILE A 74 -7.72 -0.17 4.29
C ILE A 74 -9.18 -0.11 3.86
N ASN A 75 -9.65 1.08 3.47
CA ASN A 75 -11.04 1.28 3.07
C ASN A 75 -11.39 0.43 1.84
N ILE A 76 -10.54 0.45 0.80
CA ILE A 76 -10.73 -0.39 -0.38
C ILE A 76 -10.70 -1.88 -0.04
N HIS A 77 -9.79 -2.34 0.82
CA HIS A 77 -9.62 -3.78 1.04
C HIS A 77 -10.62 -4.38 2.02
N TYR A 78 -11.11 -3.61 2.99
CA TYR A 78 -11.86 -4.16 4.13
C TYR A 78 -13.27 -3.57 4.32
N PHE A 79 -13.57 -2.36 3.81
CA PHE A 79 -14.83 -1.65 4.10
C PHE A 79 -15.60 -1.27 2.83
N LYS A 80 -15.57 -2.14 1.81
CA LYS A 80 -16.18 -1.90 0.48
C LYS A 80 -17.70 -1.66 0.47
N SER A 81 -18.45 -2.12 1.47
CA SER A 81 -19.92 -2.09 1.43
C SER A 81 -20.48 -0.67 1.43
N ASP A 82 -19.95 0.22 2.28
CA ASP A 82 -20.40 1.61 2.40
C ASP A 82 -19.76 2.51 1.31
N TRP A 83 -18.65 2.04 0.75
CA TRP A 83 -17.94 2.68 -0.35
C TRP A 83 -18.65 2.62 -1.70
N ASN A 84 -19.46 1.59 -1.96
CA ASN A 84 -20.12 1.41 -3.26
C ASN A 84 -21.11 2.52 -3.63
N GLU A 85 -21.73 3.17 -2.65
CA GLU A 85 -22.67 4.27 -2.91
C GLU A 85 -21.94 5.61 -3.07
N LEU A 86 -20.84 5.78 -2.34
CA LEU A 86 -19.97 6.95 -2.42
C LEU A 86 -19.16 6.95 -3.73
N SER A 87 -18.62 5.79 -4.12
CA SER A 87 -17.79 5.61 -5.31
C SER A 87 -18.50 5.80 -6.64
N LYS A 88 -19.84 5.73 -6.70
CA LYS A 88 -20.59 6.05 -7.91
C LYS A 88 -20.45 7.53 -8.30
N ASP A 89 -20.34 8.40 -7.31
CA ASP A 89 -20.22 9.85 -7.50
C ASP A 89 -18.77 10.30 -7.65
N ILE A 90 -17.83 9.53 -7.07
CA ILE A 90 -16.40 9.84 -7.12
C ILE A 90 -15.77 9.13 -8.33
N GLN A 91 -15.21 9.88 -9.27
CA GLN A 91 -14.42 9.31 -10.38
C GLN A 91 -13.06 8.78 -9.88
N LEU A 92 -13.09 7.68 -9.11
CA LEU A 92 -11.92 7.05 -8.48
C LEU A 92 -10.83 6.62 -9.46
N LEU A 93 -11.14 6.54 -10.76
CA LEU A 93 -10.20 6.27 -11.84
C LEU A 93 -9.04 7.28 -11.93
N LYS A 94 -9.11 8.42 -11.21
CA LYS A 94 -8.08 9.47 -11.21
C LYS A 94 -7.19 9.48 -9.96
N LEU A 95 -7.45 8.59 -9.01
CA LEU A 95 -6.57 8.41 -7.85
C LEU A 95 -5.41 7.50 -8.22
N ARG A 96 -4.19 7.90 -7.86
CA ARG A 96 -3.00 7.06 -8.01
C ARG A 96 -2.29 6.88 -6.69
N ARG A 97 -2.20 5.63 -6.25
CA ARG A 97 -1.31 5.24 -5.15
C ARG A 97 0.13 5.26 -5.62
N ILE A 98 1.01 5.72 -4.74
CA ILE A 98 2.45 5.60 -4.90
C ILE A 98 2.96 4.58 -3.90
N ILE A 99 3.56 3.52 -4.41
CA ILE A 99 4.27 2.53 -3.59
C ILE A 99 5.74 2.65 -3.93
N PRO A 100 6.62 3.07 -3.00
CA PRO A 100 8.05 3.08 -3.28
C PRO A 100 8.49 1.72 -3.86
N ASP A 101 9.20 1.73 -4.99
CA ASP A 101 9.70 0.54 -5.70
C ASP A 101 8.66 -0.37 -6.42
N SER A 102 7.44 0.10 -6.70
CA SER A 102 6.56 -0.59 -7.66
C SER A 102 6.96 -0.31 -9.12
N GLU A 103 6.85 -1.33 -9.98
CA GLU A 103 7.02 -1.18 -11.44
C GLU A 103 5.95 -0.25 -12.06
N ASP A 104 4.83 -0.04 -11.35
CA ASP A 104 3.70 0.80 -11.77
C ASP A 104 3.90 2.31 -11.52
N ASN A 105 4.95 2.70 -10.79
CA ASN A 105 5.23 4.11 -10.55
C ASN A 105 5.84 4.76 -11.80
N LYS A 106 5.23 5.85 -12.24
CA LYS A 106 5.85 6.78 -13.20
C LYS A 106 7.12 7.40 -12.58
N GLU A 107 7.94 8.03 -13.42
CA GLU A 107 9.21 8.65 -13.01
C GLU A 107 9.09 9.45 -11.69
N PRO A 108 10.10 9.40 -10.80
CA PRO A 108 10.05 10.08 -9.49
C PRO A 108 9.65 11.56 -9.58
N GLN A 109 10.06 12.25 -10.64
CA GLN A 109 9.70 13.65 -10.87
C GLN A 109 8.21 13.84 -11.18
N TRP A 110 7.62 12.99 -12.03
CA TRP A 110 6.18 13.06 -12.31
C TRP A 110 5.36 12.91 -11.03
N SER A 111 5.77 12.00 -10.15
CA SER A 111 5.13 11.77 -8.86
C SER A 111 5.27 12.99 -7.94
N TYR A 112 6.46 13.58 -7.90
CA TYR A 112 6.74 14.82 -7.17
C TYR A 112 5.84 15.97 -7.61
N ASP A 113 5.72 16.19 -8.92
CA ASP A 113 4.94 17.30 -9.48
C ASP A 113 3.43 17.13 -9.22
N ASN A 114 2.90 15.91 -9.36
CA ASN A 114 1.47 15.65 -9.11
C ASN A 114 1.11 15.70 -7.61
N TYR A 115 2.06 15.36 -6.72
CA TYR A 115 1.85 15.52 -5.27
C TYR A 115 1.85 17.00 -4.87
N ASN A 116 2.78 17.80 -5.40
CA ASN A 116 2.75 19.26 -5.26
C ASN A 116 1.40 19.83 -5.70
N ARG A 117 0.94 19.40 -6.86
CA ARG A 117 -0.34 19.84 -7.39
C ARG A 117 -1.52 19.43 -6.49
N THR A 118 -1.46 18.26 -5.87
CA THR A 118 -2.46 17.81 -4.89
C THR A 118 -2.48 18.73 -3.67
N LEU A 119 -1.32 19.16 -3.15
CA LEU A 119 -1.22 20.12 -2.05
C LEU A 119 -1.78 21.51 -2.41
N GLU A 120 -1.49 22.00 -3.62
CA GLU A 120 -2.07 23.25 -4.12
C GLU A 120 -3.60 23.18 -4.20
N LEU A 121 -4.15 22.08 -4.72
CA LEU A 121 -5.59 21.86 -4.77
C LEU A 121 -6.20 21.81 -3.37
N TYR A 122 -5.54 21.15 -2.42
CA TYR A 122 -5.95 21.15 -1.01
C TYR A 122 -6.05 22.58 -0.48
N HIS A 123 -4.98 23.38 -0.64
CA HIS A 123 -4.96 24.76 -0.18
C HIS A 123 -6.05 25.62 -0.82
N ASN A 124 -6.24 25.49 -2.14
CA ASN A 124 -7.23 26.26 -2.88
C ASN A 124 -8.67 25.94 -2.47
N ILE A 125 -8.97 24.69 -2.11
CA ILE A 125 -10.32 24.23 -1.77
C ILE A 125 -10.64 24.45 -0.29
N PHE A 126 -9.70 24.16 0.61
CA PHE A 126 -9.93 24.23 2.05
C PHE A 126 -9.47 25.54 2.68
N HIS A 127 -8.79 26.41 1.93
CA HIS A 127 -8.23 27.69 2.39
C HIS A 127 -7.26 27.56 3.56
N SER A 128 -6.66 26.38 3.73
CA SER A 128 -5.65 26.07 4.73
C SER A 128 -4.62 25.10 4.16
N TRP A 129 -3.38 25.19 4.62
CA TRP A 129 -2.41 24.13 4.36
C TRP A 129 -2.74 22.92 5.25
N PRO A 130 -2.52 21.68 4.76
CA PRO A 130 -2.69 20.51 5.59
C PRO A 130 -1.62 20.44 6.68
N ASP A 131 -1.87 19.65 7.73
CA ASP A 131 -0.88 19.40 8.77
C ASP A 131 0.30 18.60 8.21
N GLY A 132 1.53 19.11 8.38
CA GLY A 132 2.77 18.46 7.94
C GLY A 132 2.98 17.06 8.52
N ARG A 133 2.41 16.77 9.70
CA ARG A 133 2.44 15.42 10.31
C ARG A 133 1.66 14.40 9.49
N ILE A 134 0.64 14.81 8.74
CA ILE A 134 -0.19 13.93 7.89
C ILE A 134 0.25 14.07 6.43
N TRP A 135 0.54 15.29 6.00
CA TRP A 135 0.94 15.69 4.66
C TRP A 135 2.37 16.21 4.66
N PRO A 136 3.38 15.32 4.60
CA PRO A 136 4.75 15.74 4.51
C PRO A 136 4.98 16.64 3.30
N THR A 137 5.99 17.51 3.41
CA THR A 137 6.43 18.28 2.26
C THR A 137 6.90 17.33 1.15
N PRO A 138 6.80 17.74 -0.12
CA PRO A 138 7.31 16.95 -1.24
C PRO A 138 8.77 16.54 -1.05
N ARG A 139 9.59 17.40 -0.44
CA ARG A 139 11.00 17.11 -0.16
C ARG A 139 11.16 15.97 0.86
N GLU A 140 10.34 15.95 1.90
CA GLU A 140 10.36 14.90 2.93
C GLU A 140 9.83 13.57 2.36
N TRP A 141 8.74 13.62 1.60
CA TRP A 141 8.11 12.43 1.03
C TRP A 141 8.94 11.78 -0.08
N PHE A 142 9.51 12.58 -0.97
CA PHE A 142 10.34 12.12 -2.09
C PHE A 142 11.84 12.13 -1.76
N HIS A 143 12.21 12.11 -0.48
CA HIS A 143 13.62 12.07 -0.09
C HIS A 143 14.31 10.84 -0.71
N PRO A 144 15.51 11.00 -1.32
CA PRO A 144 16.19 9.92 -2.02
C PRO A 144 16.37 8.66 -1.17
N GLU A 145 16.64 8.78 0.13
CA GLU A 145 16.83 7.61 1.00
C GLU A 145 15.59 6.73 1.13
N ILE A 146 14.39 7.33 1.17
CA ILE A 146 13.11 6.60 1.20
C ILE A 146 12.98 5.80 -0.10
N TRP A 147 13.22 6.45 -1.24
CA TRP A 147 13.07 5.83 -2.57
C TRP A 147 14.19 4.83 -2.91
N ILE A 148 15.41 5.04 -2.38
CA ILE A 148 16.55 4.14 -2.53
C ILE A 148 16.37 2.90 -1.65
N ARG A 149 15.91 3.05 -0.41
CA ARG A 149 15.67 1.91 0.51
C ARG A 149 14.52 1.04 0.02
N GLY A 150 13.52 1.62 -0.63
CA GLY A 150 12.52 0.89 -1.41
C GLY A 150 13.17 -0.01 -2.47
N LYS A 151 13.99 0.57 -3.36
CA LYS A 151 14.70 -0.17 -4.46
C LYS A 151 15.68 -1.24 -3.96
N SER A 152 16.40 -0.95 -2.89
CA SER A 152 17.33 -1.89 -2.24
C SER A 152 16.59 -3.05 -1.55
N GLY A 153 15.26 -2.94 -1.44
CA GLY A 153 14.42 -3.91 -0.78
C GLY A 153 14.19 -5.19 -1.57
N LYS A 154 14.56 -5.21 -2.84
CA LYS A 154 14.76 -6.42 -3.64
C LYS A 154 16.03 -7.11 -3.16
N SER A 155 15.95 -7.78 -2.00
CA SER A 155 16.85 -8.91 -1.77
C SER A 155 16.52 -9.92 -2.86
N LEU A 156 17.28 -9.84 -3.96
CA LEU A 156 17.50 -10.98 -4.82
C LEU A 156 18.14 -12.05 -3.95
N ILE A 157 17.33 -12.81 -3.21
CA ILE A 157 17.68 -14.20 -2.98
C ILE A 157 17.55 -14.84 -4.37
N ARG A 158 18.54 -14.60 -5.24
CA ARG A 158 18.87 -15.54 -6.29
C ARG A 158 19.26 -16.78 -5.52
N ILE A 159 18.31 -17.68 -5.29
CA ILE A 159 18.67 -19.06 -5.02
C ILE A 159 19.55 -19.41 -6.23
N PRO A 160 20.88 -19.60 -6.06
CA PRO A 160 21.67 -20.04 -7.18
C PRO A 160 21.00 -21.34 -7.61
N VAL A 161 20.52 -21.44 -8.85
CA VAL A 161 19.95 -22.69 -9.37
C VAL A 161 21.04 -23.73 -9.64
N LYS A 162 22.31 -23.29 -9.65
CA LYS A 162 23.50 -24.13 -9.90
C LYS A 162 23.72 -25.29 -8.90
N PRO A 163 23.58 -25.16 -7.57
CA PRO A 163 23.67 -26.29 -6.65
C PRO A 163 22.46 -27.25 -6.74
N ILE A 164 21.30 -26.80 -7.23
CA ILE A 164 20.13 -27.69 -7.44
C ILE A 164 20.41 -28.68 -8.57
N TYR A 165 21.00 -28.23 -9.69
CA TYR A 165 21.44 -29.14 -10.76
C TYR A 165 22.55 -30.08 -10.31
N VAL A 166 23.48 -29.61 -9.45
CA VAL A 166 24.52 -30.48 -8.88
C VAL A 166 23.91 -31.57 -8.00
N LEU A 167 22.90 -31.26 -7.17
CA LEU A 167 22.18 -32.25 -6.37
C LEU A 167 21.37 -33.24 -7.23
N LEU A 168 20.72 -32.77 -8.31
CA LEU A 168 19.99 -33.63 -9.25
C LEU A 168 20.92 -34.54 -10.04
N ILE A 169 22.06 -34.03 -10.50
CA ILE A 169 23.11 -34.82 -11.16
C ILE A 169 23.69 -35.83 -10.17
N PHE A 170 23.98 -35.41 -8.93
CA PHE A 170 24.47 -36.31 -7.88
C PHE A 170 23.46 -37.42 -7.57
N TRP A 171 22.16 -37.11 -7.51
CA TRP A 171 21.12 -38.13 -7.35
C TRP A 171 20.99 -39.06 -8.55
N ALA A 172 21.05 -38.53 -9.78
CA ALA A 172 20.99 -39.32 -11.00
C ALA A 172 22.18 -40.30 -11.12
N PHE A 173 23.37 -39.88 -10.66
CA PHE A 173 24.58 -40.71 -10.66
C PHE A 173 24.80 -41.53 -9.39
N ALA A 174 24.14 -41.22 -8.27
CA ALA A 174 24.10 -42.08 -7.08
C ALA A 174 23.07 -43.22 -7.23
N SER A 175 22.09 -43.07 -8.13
CA SER A 175 21.05 -44.07 -8.42
C SER A 175 21.56 -45.49 -8.79
N PRO A 176 22.69 -45.69 -9.49
CA PRO A 176 23.17 -47.03 -9.80
C PRO A 176 23.79 -47.76 -8.61
N LEU A 177 24.20 -47.04 -7.55
CA LEU A 177 24.78 -47.64 -6.33
C LEU A 177 23.71 -48.06 -5.31
N TYR A 178 22.45 -47.67 -5.51
CA TYR A 178 21.34 -47.93 -4.59
C TYR A 178 20.51 -49.19 -4.93
N THR A 179 20.97 -50.03 -5.86
CA THR A 179 20.26 -51.26 -6.24
C THR A 179 20.33 -52.37 -5.19
N SER A 180 21.00 -52.16 -4.05
CA SER A 180 21.07 -53.14 -2.95
C SER A 180 20.42 -52.69 -1.63
N PHE A 181 19.74 -51.54 -1.56
CA PHE A 181 19.13 -51.08 -0.31
C PHE A 181 17.65 -50.70 -0.50
N LYS A 182 16.74 -51.60 -0.09
CA LYS A 182 15.29 -51.37 -0.08
C LYS A 182 14.95 -50.30 0.97
N TRP A 183 14.84 -49.04 0.55
CA TRP A 183 14.05 -48.05 1.30
C TRP A 183 12.72 -47.84 0.58
N SER A 184 11.69 -48.46 1.13
CA SER A 184 10.30 -48.10 0.88
C SER A 184 10.03 -46.68 1.38
N LEU A 185 9.26 -45.92 0.58
CA LEU A 185 8.48 -44.74 0.97
C LEU A 185 9.28 -43.52 1.44
N ILE A 186 9.72 -42.71 0.47
CA ILE A 186 9.76 -41.25 0.64
C ILE A 186 8.93 -40.65 -0.50
N PRO A 187 7.93 -39.79 -0.22
CA PRO A 187 6.94 -39.39 -1.21
C PRO A 187 7.59 -38.50 -2.28
N MET A 188 7.53 -38.96 -3.52
CA MET A 188 7.93 -38.27 -4.74
C MET A 188 7.02 -37.04 -5.06
N GLY A 189 6.34 -36.49 -4.04
CA GLY A 189 5.38 -35.39 -4.12
C GLY A 189 5.89 -34.05 -3.58
N LEU A 190 7.08 -33.98 -2.99
CA LEU A 190 7.63 -32.71 -2.44
C LEU A 190 8.32 -31.83 -3.50
N VAL A 191 8.77 -32.40 -4.62
CA VAL A 191 9.48 -31.64 -5.66
C VAL A 191 8.55 -30.72 -6.47
N PRO A 192 7.31 -31.14 -6.84
CA PRO A 192 6.36 -30.22 -7.48
C PRO A 192 5.87 -29.10 -6.55
N ALA A 193 5.78 -29.35 -5.24
CA ALA A 193 5.34 -28.35 -4.26
C ALA A 193 6.32 -27.16 -4.17
N LEU A 194 7.62 -27.42 -4.32
CA LEU A 194 8.65 -26.36 -4.44
C LEU A 194 8.59 -25.63 -5.79
N MET A 195 8.12 -26.26 -6.87
CA MET A 195 7.92 -25.58 -8.16
C MET A 195 6.70 -24.65 -8.15
N VAL A 196 5.62 -24.98 -7.44
CA VAL A 196 4.44 -24.10 -7.28
C VAL A 196 4.73 -22.95 -6.29
N ALA A 197 5.68 -23.12 -5.37
CA ALA A 197 6.17 -22.04 -4.51
C ALA A 197 6.98 -20.95 -5.25
N ASN A 198 7.26 -21.12 -6.56
CA ASN A 198 7.82 -20.07 -7.41
C ASN A 198 6.79 -19.02 -7.86
N GLY A 199 5.56 -19.06 -7.33
CA GLY A 199 4.74 -17.88 -7.25
C GLY A 199 5.48 -16.84 -6.41
N LYS A 200 6.17 -15.90 -7.07
CA LYS A 200 6.83 -14.74 -6.45
C LYS A 200 5.97 -14.24 -5.29
N LEU A 201 6.34 -14.58 -4.06
CA LEU A 201 5.79 -13.94 -2.88
C LEU A 201 6.48 -12.58 -2.81
N TYR A 202 5.88 -11.62 -3.51
CA TYR A 202 6.20 -10.22 -3.34
C TYR A 202 5.87 -9.88 -1.88
N GLY A 203 6.90 -9.89 -1.03
CA GLY A 203 6.84 -9.20 0.25
C GLY A 203 6.66 -7.72 -0.07
N VAL A 204 5.41 -7.25 -0.10
CA VAL A 204 5.12 -5.82 -0.13
C VAL A 204 5.64 -5.31 1.20
N ARG A 205 6.85 -4.74 1.21
CA ARG A 205 7.35 -4.00 2.38
C ARG A 205 6.30 -2.94 2.69
N ARG A 206 5.63 -3.10 3.81
CA ARG A 206 4.63 -2.15 4.26
C ARG A 206 5.38 -1.02 4.94
N TYR A 207 5.27 0.16 4.37
CA TYR A 207 5.76 1.37 5.00
C TYR A 207 4.62 1.95 5.85
N THR A 208 4.96 2.56 6.97
CA THR A 208 4.02 3.40 7.74
C THR A 208 4.63 4.76 7.96
N TRP A 209 3.78 5.75 8.15
CA TRP A 209 4.17 7.11 8.48
C TRP A 209 3.57 7.46 9.83
N ASP A 210 4.39 7.80 10.80
CA ASP A 210 3.98 8.11 12.18
C ASP A 210 4.00 9.61 12.51
N GLY A 211 4.15 10.46 11.48
CA GLY A 211 4.32 11.91 11.64
C GLY A 211 5.76 12.36 11.82
N ASN A 212 6.71 11.45 12.05
CA ASN A 212 8.15 11.75 12.17
C ASN A 212 9.01 11.15 11.05
N GLY A 213 8.42 10.33 10.17
CA GLY A 213 9.08 9.80 8.98
C GLY A 213 8.43 8.54 8.42
N VAL A 214 9.00 8.00 7.33
CA VAL A 214 8.60 6.70 6.77
C VAL A 214 9.37 5.58 7.50
N THR A 215 8.67 4.77 8.28
CA THR A 215 9.22 3.54 8.85
C THR A 215 8.88 2.34 7.96
N TYR A 216 9.90 1.57 7.57
CA TYR A 216 9.75 0.34 6.80
C TYR A 216 9.68 -0.86 7.74
N TYR A 217 8.73 -1.77 7.48
CA TYR A 217 8.69 -3.08 8.13
C TYR A 217 9.00 -4.19 7.13
N GLU A 218 9.69 -5.22 7.62
CA GLU A 218 9.98 -6.47 6.91
C GLU A 218 8.81 -7.45 7.00
#